data_AF-A0A977KXA3-F1
#
_entry.id   AF-A0A977KXA3-F1
#
_cell.length_a   1.000
_cell.length_b   1.000
_cell.length_c   1.000
_cell.angle_alpha   90.00
_cell.angle_beta   90.00
_cell.angle_gamma   90.00
#
_symmetry.space_group_name_H-M   'P 1'
#
loop_
_entity.id
_entity.type
_entity.pdbx_description
1 polymer ?
#
loop_
_entity_poly.entity_id
_entity_poly.type
_entity_poly.pdbx_seq_one_letter_code
_entity_poly.pdbx_strand_id
1 'polypeptide(L)' 'MIVDPDRDLYLAISETTYNDIFREPIGQVAIAEIPLKLLIINIEHQEIIQWIP' A
#
# COMPACT_ATOMS: atom_id res chain seq x y z
N MET A 1 18.60 -19.39 -4.40
CA MET A 1 17.60 -18.49 -3.80
C MET A 1 16.30 -19.24 -3.73
N ILE A 2 15.74 -19.43 -2.52
CA ILE A 2 14.43 -20.04 -2.35
C ILE A 2 13.41 -18.90 -2.41
N VAL A 3 12.55 -18.93 -3.42
CA VAL A 3 11.39 -18.03 -3.54
C VAL A 3 10.20 -18.71 -2.87
N ASP A 4 9.43 -17.94 -2.10
CA ASP A 4 8.24 -18.37 -1.38
C ASP A 4 7.01 -17.81 -2.14
N PRO A 5 6.47 -18.58 -3.10
CA PRO A 5 5.48 -18.06 -4.06
C PRO A 5 4.13 -17.73 -3.42
N ASP A 6 3.86 -18.26 -2.22
CA ASP A 6 2.61 -18.03 -1.50
C ASP A 6 2.67 -16.78 -0.60
N ARG A 7 3.82 -16.08 -0.57
CA ARG A 7 3.99 -14.87 0.23
C ARG A 7 3.47 -13.64 -0.50
N ASP A 8 2.42 -13.06 0.04
CA ASP A 8 1.91 -11.77 -0.41
C ASP A 8 2.90 -10.63 -0.13
N LEU A 9 3.23 -9.86 -1.17
CA LEU A 9 4.06 -8.67 -1.08
C LEU A 9 3.16 -7.43 -0.96
N TYR A 10 3.38 -6.65 0.09
CA TYR A 10 2.72 -5.36 0.30
C TYR A 10 3.76 -4.23 0.25
N LEU A 11 3.38 -3.13 -0.40
CA LEU A 11 4.10 -1.87 -0.29
C LEU A 11 3.55 -1.07 0.89
N ALA A 12 4.37 -0.88 1.92
CA ALA A 12 4.01 -0.01 3.03
C ALA A 12 4.16 1.46 2.65
N ILE A 13 3.11 2.26 2.83
CA ILE A 13 3.10 3.70 2.60
C ILE A 13 2.51 4.43 3.80
N SER A 14 2.93 5.68 4.02
CA SER A 14 2.35 6.49 5.08
C SER A 14 0.91 6.89 4.76
N GLU A 15 0.13 7.14 5.82
CA GLU A 15 -1.20 7.74 5.72
C GLU A 15 -1.20 9.02 4.90
N THR A 16 -0.20 9.89 5.10
CA THR A 16 -0.04 11.14 4.35
C THR A 16 0.13 10.87 2.86
N THR A 17 1.03 9.97 2.46
CA THR A 17 1.24 9.61 1.06
C THR A 17 -0.01 9.01 0.44
N TYR A 18 -0.74 8.19 1.20
CA TYR A 18 -2.02 7.66 0.73
C TYR A 18 -3.03 8.77 0.47
N ASN A 19 -3.17 9.71 1.40
CA ASN A 19 -4.12 10.80 1.31
C ASN A 19 -3.79 11.81 0.20
N ASP A 20 -2.51 12.12 -0.01
CA ASP A 20 -2.11 13.19 -0.93
C ASP A 20 -1.94 12.73 -2.39
N ILE A 21 -1.56 11.46 -2.60
CA ILE A 21 -1.26 10.93 -3.93
C ILE A 21 -2.26 9.86 -4.33
N PHE A 22 -2.49 8.88 -3.46
CA PHE A 22 -3.26 7.70 -3.84
C PHE A 22 -4.77 7.92 -3.80
N ARG A 23 -5.28 8.95 -3.11
CA ARG A 23 -6.70 9.35 -3.18
C ARG A 23 -7.06 10.11 -4.45
N GLU A 24 -6.08 10.66 -5.16
CA GLU A 24 -6.32 11.32 -6.44
C GLU A 24 -6.69 10.31 -7.53
N PRO A 25 -7.43 10.72 -8.58
CA PRO A 25 -7.91 9.81 -9.62
C PRO A 25 -6.80 8.95 -10.25
N ILE A 26 -5.63 9.55 -10.51
CA ILE A 26 -4.48 8.83 -11.09
C ILE A 26 -3.89 7.81 -10.10
N GLY A 27 -3.89 8.13 -8.81
CA GLY A 27 -3.43 7.23 -7.75
C GLY A 27 -4.35 6.02 -7.59
N GLN A 28 -5.66 6.22 -7.70
CA GLN A 28 -6.65 5.12 -7.70
C GLN A 28 -6.49 4.22 -8.93
N VAL A 29 -6.22 4.78 -10.12
CA VAL A 29 -5.91 3.99 -11.32
C VAL A 29 -4.65 3.16 -11.10
N ALA A 30 -3.60 3.72 -10.48
CA ALA A 30 -2.39 2.97 -10.19
C ALA A 30 -2.64 1.79 -9.23
N ILE A 31 -3.51 1.95 -8.23
CA ILE A 31 -3.91 0.86 -7.32
C ILE A 31 -4.72 -0.22 -8.05
N ALA A 32 -5.61 0.18 -8.96
CA ALA A 32 -6.50 -0.74 -9.65
C ALA A 32 -5.82 -1.53 -10.78
N GLU A 33 -4.93 -0.87 -11.54
CA GLU A 33 -4.34 -1.42 -12.77
C GLU A 33 -2.98 -2.08 -12.54
N ILE A 34 -2.26 -1.68 -11.47
CA ILE A 34 -1.02 -2.33 -11.05
C ILE A 34 -1.38 -3.24 -9.88
N PRO A 35 -1.00 -4.53 -9.88
CA PRO A 35 -1.30 -5.47 -8.79
C PRO A 35 -0.43 -5.16 -7.55
N LEU A 36 -0.60 -3.97 -6.99
CA LEU A 36 0.19 -3.42 -5.90
C LEU A 36 -0.67 -3.42 -4.64
N LYS A 37 -0.45 -4.42 -3.79
CA LYS A 37 -1.07 -4.46 -2.47
C LYS A 37 -0.45 -3.39 -1.59
N LEU A 38 -1.28 -2.58 -0.92
CA LEU A 38 -0.81 -1.49 -0.06
C LEU A 38 -1.03 -1.80 1.41
N LEU A 39 -0.06 -1.38 2.23
CA LEU A 39 -0.16 -1.36 3.68
C LEU A 39 -0.05 0.09 4.14
N ILE A 40 -1.15 0.68 4.59
CA ILE A 40 -1.16 2.06 5.06
C ILE A 40 -0.77 2.08 6.53
N ILE A 41 0.27 2.84 6.85
CA ILE A 41 0.80 2.97 8.22
C ILE A 41 0.74 4.41 8.72
N ASN A 42 0.48 4.57 10.01
CA ASN A 42 0.72 5.83 10.69
C ASN A 42 2.18 5.85 11.16
N ILE A 43 2.99 6.75 10.61
CA ILE A 43 4.42 6.81 10.97
C ILE A 43 4.60 7.30 12.42
N GLU A 44 3.78 8.24 12.88
CA GLU A 44 3.91 8.86 14.20
C GLU A 44 3.57 7.87 15.33
N HIS A 45 2.51 7.10 15.15
CA HIS A 45 2.01 6.13 16.14
C HIS A 45 2.54 4.70 15.91
N GLN A 46 3.33 4.49 14.85
CA GLN A 46 3.92 3.20 14.47
C GLN A 46 2.89 2.06 14.37
N GLU A 47 1.73 2.37 13.79
CA GLU A 47 0.63 1.44 13.69
C GLU A 47 0.19 1.21 12.24
N ILE A 48 -0.45 0.07 12.03
CA ILE A 48 -1.08 -0.27 10.77
C ILE A 48 -2.49 0.29 10.79
N ILE A 49 -2.82 1.11 9.80
CA ILE A 49 -4.14 1.71 9.65
C ILE A 49 -5.03 0.78 8.80
N GLN A 50 -4.53 0.33 7.66
CA GLN A 50 -5.33 -0.42 6.69
C GLN A 50 -4.48 -1.28 5.76
N TRP A 51 -5.03 -2.43 5.38
CA TRP A 51 -4.53 -3.29 4.30
C TRP A 51 -5.41 -3.13 3.07
N ILE A 52 -4.82 -2.89 1.90
CA ILE A 52 -5.49 -2.87 0.60
C ILE A 52 -4.90 -4.03 -0.21
N PRO A 53 -5.65 -5.14 -0.38
CA PRO A 53 -5.18 -6.32 -1.11
C PRO A 53 -5.26 -6.17 -2.63
#